data_AF-A0A7L3UXZ4-F1
#
_entry.id   AF-A0A7L3UXZ4-F1
#
_cell.length_a   1.000
_cell.length_b   1.000
_cell.length_c   1.000
_cell.angle_alpha   90.00
_cell.angle_beta   90.00
_cell.angle_gamma   90.00
#
_symmetry.space_group_name_H-M   'P 1'
#
loop_
_entity.id
_entity.type
_entity.pdbx_description
1 polymer ?
#
loop_
_entity_poly.entity_id
_entity_poly.type
_entity_poly.pdbx_seq_one_letter_code
_entity_poly.pdbx_strand_id
1 'polypeptide(L)' 'PGPAPAPPPCALRSLRVGVAQLGLGYPSPETLVFRYCGGACPAPPTLHALALGALREIGEGAGGAEGAGP' A
#
# COMPACT_ATOMS: atom_id res chain seq x y z
N PRO A 1 -20.77 1.25 -17.93
CA PRO A 1 -20.23 1.31 -16.55
C PRO A 1 -19.28 2.50 -16.46
N GLY A 2 -19.50 3.43 -15.52
CA GLY A 2 -18.62 4.60 -15.35
C GLY A 2 -17.31 4.25 -14.64
N PRO A 3 -16.31 5.16 -14.64
CA PRO A 3 -15.08 4.95 -13.88
C PRO A 3 -15.39 4.84 -12.38
N ALA A 4 -14.66 3.95 -11.69
CA ALA A 4 -14.77 3.81 -10.24
C ALA A 4 -14.33 5.11 -9.54
N PRO A 5 -14.93 5.47 -8.39
CA PRO A 5 -14.52 6.64 -7.64
C PRO A 5 -13.06 6.52 -7.16
N ALA A 6 -12.37 7.65 -7.08
CA ALA A 6 -11.01 7.71 -6.56
C ALA A 6 -10.94 7.21 -5.10
N PRO A 7 -9.86 6.51 -4.71
CA PRO A 7 -9.70 6.04 -3.33
C PRO A 7 -9.64 7.23 -2.36
N PRO A 8 -10.19 7.07 -1.13
CA PRO A 8 -10.17 8.14 -0.13
C PRO A 8 -8.72 8.45 0.31
N PRO A 9 -8.44 9.69 0.75
CA PRO A 9 -7.10 10.06 1.20
C PRO A 9 -6.68 9.30 2.46
N CYS A 10 -5.36 9.22 2.67
CA CYS A 10 -4.74 8.63 3.84
C CYS A 10 -5.14 9.41 5.08
N ALA A 11 -5.80 8.73 6.00
CA ALA A 11 -6.28 9.30 7.25
C ALA A 11 -6.31 8.24 8.35
N LEU A 12 -6.38 8.70 9.60
CA LEU A 12 -6.60 7.85 10.76
C LEU A 12 -8.05 7.35 10.75
N ARG A 13 -8.22 6.03 10.76
CA ARG A 13 -9.51 5.34 10.77
C ARG A 13 -9.69 4.61 12.09
N SER A 14 -10.92 4.29 12.43
CA SER A 14 -11.27 3.54 13.64
C SER A 14 -12.19 2.38 13.29
N LEU A 15 -11.93 1.22 13.86
CA LEU A 15 -12.73 0.02 13.69
C LEU A 15 -12.94 -0.65 15.04
N ARG A 16 -14.18 -1.03 15.34
CA ARG A 16 -14.47 -1.83 16.53
C ARG A 16 -14.16 -3.29 16.22
N VAL A 17 -13.23 -3.89 16.96
CA VAL A 17 -12.77 -5.27 16.74
C VAL A 17 -12.68 -6.02 18.07
N GLY A 18 -12.92 -7.34 18.02
CA GLY A 18 -12.64 -8.21 19.17
C GLY A 18 -11.14 -8.44 19.32
N VAL A 19 -10.64 -8.51 20.55
CA VAL A 19 -9.21 -8.75 20.81
C VAL A 19 -8.73 -10.06 20.18
N ALA A 20 -9.54 -11.12 20.25
CA ALA A 20 -9.21 -12.41 19.64
C ALA A 20 -9.04 -12.33 18.11
N GLN A 21 -9.67 -11.37 17.43
CA GLN A 21 -9.58 -11.19 15.98
C GLN A 21 -8.25 -10.56 15.53
N LEU A 22 -7.48 -9.98 16.46
CA LEU A 22 -6.17 -9.41 16.15
C LEU A 22 -5.09 -10.48 15.91
N GLY A 23 -5.37 -11.76 16.20
CA GLY A 23 -4.43 -12.86 15.93
C GLY A 23 -3.18 -12.85 16.83
N LEU A 24 -3.23 -12.17 17.97
CA LEU A 24 -2.11 -12.02 18.89
C LEU A 24 -1.96 -13.17 19.91
N GLY A 25 -2.79 -14.23 19.79
CA GLY A 25 -2.77 -15.38 20.70
C GLY A 25 -3.55 -15.20 22.01
N TYR A 26 -4.31 -14.11 22.16
CA TYR A 26 -5.16 -13.86 23.34
C TYR A 26 -6.62 -14.25 23.07
N PRO A 27 -7.15 -15.32 23.69
CA PRO A 27 -8.57 -15.67 23.60
C PRO A 27 -9.38 -14.79 24.56
N SER A 28 -9.57 -13.52 24.20
CA SER A 28 -10.33 -12.56 25.00
C SER A 28 -11.66 -12.19 24.32
N PRO A 29 -12.79 -12.14 25.07
CA PRO A 29 -14.08 -11.67 24.58
C PRO A 29 -14.17 -10.13 24.54
N GLU A 30 -13.15 -9.42 25.02
CA GLU A 30 -13.12 -7.96 25.03
C GLU A 30 -13.13 -7.37 23.61
N THR A 31 -13.78 -6.22 23.46
CA THR A 31 -13.86 -5.47 22.21
C THR A 31 -13.24 -4.10 22.39
N LEU A 32 -12.38 -3.70 21.45
CA LEU A 32 -11.67 -2.42 21.49
C LEU A 32 -11.90 -1.58 20.22
N VAL A 33 -11.54 -0.31 20.30
CA VAL A 33 -11.47 0.59 19.13
C VAL A 33 -10.05 0.55 18.58
N PHE A 34 -9.87 -0.16 17.47
CA PHE A 34 -8.60 -0.25 16.77
C PHE A 34 -8.43 0.94 15.82
N ARG A 35 -7.34 1.70 15.97
CA ARG A 35 -7.03 2.84 15.11
C ARG A 35 -5.91 2.47 14.15
N TYR A 36 -6.09 2.79 12.88
CA TYR A 36 -5.13 2.47 11.83
C TYR A 36 -5.10 3.55 10.75
N CYS A 37 -3.99 3.64 10.03
CA CYS A 37 -3.88 4.53 8.86
C CYS A 37 -4.36 3.78 7.60
N GLY A 38 -5.17 4.43 6.78
CA GLY A 38 -5.60 3.83 5.51
C GLY A 38 -6.12 4.84 4.50
N GLY A 39 -5.95 4.53 3.22
CA GLY A 39 -6.29 5.39 2.09
C GLY A 39 -5.09 5.60 1.16
N ALA A 40 -5.29 6.38 0.10
CA ALA A 40 -4.24 6.76 -0.84
C ALA A 40 -3.50 8.02 -0.37
N CYS A 41 -2.25 8.21 -0.79
CA CYS A 41 -1.49 9.44 -0.54
C CYS A 41 -1.49 10.29 -1.82
N PRO A 42 -2.47 11.19 -2.04
CA PRO A 42 -2.62 11.95 -3.29
C PRO A 42 -1.60 13.09 -3.46
N ALA A 43 -0.52 13.10 -2.67
CA ALA A 43 0.50 14.13 -2.76
C ALA A 43 1.29 14.00 -4.08
N PRO A 44 1.75 15.13 -4.66
CA PRO A 44 2.66 15.06 -5.80
C PRO A 44 3.92 14.27 -5.42
N PRO A 45 4.50 13.50 -6.37
CA PRO A 45 5.67 12.70 -6.10
C PRO A 45 6.84 13.59 -5.67
N THR A 46 7.56 13.16 -4.65
CA THR A 46 8.79 13.84 -4.23
C THR A 46 9.90 13.63 -5.25
N LEU A 47 10.93 14.48 -5.21
CA LEU A 47 12.12 14.28 -6.05
C LEU A 47 12.72 12.87 -5.88
N HIS A 48 12.72 12.34 -4.65
CA HIS A 48 13.17 10.98 -4.36
C HIS A 48 12.32 9.94 -5.10
N ALA A 49 10.99 10.07 -5.05
CA ALA A 49 10.08 9.15 -5.74
C ALA A 49 10.26 9.20 -7.26
N LEU A 50 10.47 10.40 -7.83
CA LEU A 50 10.74 10.58 -9.25
C LEU A 50 12.08 9.93 -9.66
N ALA A 51 13.15 10.17 -8.91
CA ALA A 51 14.46 9.59 -9.17
C ALA A 51 14.43 8.06 -9.06
N LEU A 52 13.77 7.51 -8.02
CA LEU A 52 13.61 6.07 -7.86
C LEU A 52 12.80 5.45 -9.01
N GLY A 53 11.73 6.13 -9.47
CA GLY A 53 10.98 5.71 -10.64
C GLY A 53 11.86 5.60 -11.88
N ALA A 54 12.62 6.64 -12.21
CA ALA A 54 13.53 6.62 -13.36
C ALA A 54 14.60 5.51 -13.27
N LEU A 55 15.15 5.28 -12.08
CA LEU A 55 16.13 4.21 -11.88
C LEU A 55 15.53 2.81 -12.06
N ARG A 56 14.26 2.61 -11.65
CA ARG A 56 13.55 1.34 -11.85
C ARG A 56 13.31 1.05 -13.32
N GLU A 57 12.87 2.04 -14.09
CA GLU A 57 12.68 1.91 -15.54
C GLU A 57 13.99 1.54 -16.26
N ILE A 58 15.12 2.14 -15.85
CA ILE A 58 16.44 1.79 -16.37
C ILE A 58 16.83 0.34 -15.97
N GLY A 59 16.54 -0.07 -14.74
CA GLY A 59 16.81 -1.42 -14.24
C GLY A 59 15.96 -2.50 -14.93
N GLU A 60 14.69 -2.21 -15.22
CA GLU A 60 13.78 -3.09 -15.98
C GLU A 60 14.15 -3.16 -17.47
N GLY A 61 14.67 -2.07 -18.04
CA GLY A 61 15.25 -2.07 -19.40
C GLY A 61 16.55 -2.87 -19.54
N ALA A 62 17.28 -3.09 -18.43
CA ALA A 62 18.50 -3.90 -18.42
C ALA A 62 18.23 -5.41 -18.23
N GLY A 63 17.06 -5.79 -17.69
CA GLY A 63 16.67 -7.19 -17.46
C GLY A 63 16.03 -7.90 -18.67
N GLY A 64 15.84 -7.20 -19.79
CA GLY A 64 15.18 -7.72 -21.00
C GLY A 64 16.11 -8.05 -22.18
N ALA A 65 17.43 -8.00 -22.00
CA ALA A 65 18.41 -8.21 -23.08
C ALA A 65 19.34 -9.42 -22.85
N GLU A 66 18.87 -10.46 -22.18
CA GLU A 66 19.54 -11.77 -22.17
C GLU A 66 18.57 -12.83 -22.71
N GLY A 67 18.64 -13.08 -24.02
CA GLY A 67 17.77 -14.07 -24.67
C GLY A 67 17.59 -13.97 -26.19
N ALA A 68 18.61 -13.53 -26.93
CA ALA A 68 18.64 -13.69 -28.38
C ALA A 68 20.07 -14.04 -28.82
N GLY A 69 20.46 -15.30 -28.58
CA GLY A 69 21.59 -15.94 -29.26
C GLY A 69 21.09 -16.64 -30.55
N PRO A 70 21.94 -16.76 -31.58
CA PRO A 70 21.60 -17.41 -32.84
C PRO A 70 21.26 -18.91 -32.70
#